data_AF-A0A5V1RHW0-F1
#
_entry.id   AF-A0A5V1RHW0-F1
#
_cell.length_a   1.000
_cell.length_b   1.000
_cell.length_c   1.000
_cell.angle_alpha   90.00
_cell.angle_beta   90.00
_cell.angle_gamma   90.00
#
_symmetry.space_group_name_H-M   'P 1'
#
loop_
_entity.id
_entity.type
_entity.pdbx_description
1 polymer ?
#
loop_
_entity_poly.entity_id
_entity_poly.type
_entity_poly.pdbx_seq_one_letter_code
_entity_poly.pdbx_strand_id
1 'polypeptide(L)'
;MGYISQFEASDIDSDDIDLRFEVDGVETGTTVSIVDECGHAAQIITALLDELEHYKSREERVTKLVLDNSTSWDALYKKLEAANRRSAELDRDCWTYENTVKTLLERAESAESACTEAARILKSGERMALTRAVNILLSVGEDAAPYRYPVVLPEPLGFKPPSGRDVLLKNDVIAALMSAGVPVERG
;
A
#
# COMPACT_ATOMS: atom_id res chain seq x y z
N MET A 1 89.58 63.16 -21.10
CA MET A 1 89.37 61.79 -20.61
C MET A 1 89.61 61.79 -19.12
N GLY A 2 88.54 62.00 -18.34
CA GLY A 2 88.60 61.86 -16.88
C GLY A 2 88.62 60.38 -16.56
N TYR A 3 89.72 59.91 -16.00
CA TYR A 3 89.82 58.55 -15.48
C TYR A 3 88.99 58.49 -14.20
N ILE A 4 88.06 57.53 -14.11
CA ILE A 4 87.48 57.16 -12.82
C ILE A 4 88.66 56.70 -11.95
N SER A 5 88.83 57.32 -10.79
CA SER A 5 89.87 57.01 -9.82
C SER A 5 89.93 55.50 -9.59
N GLN A 6 91.15 54.96 -9.56
CA GLN A 6 91.40 53.58 -9.15
C GLN A 6 90.93 53.44 -7.69
N PHE A 7 89.91 52.61 -7.44
CA PHE A 7 89.46 52.26 -6.09
C PHE A 7 90.42 51.21 -5.51
N GLU A 8 90.95 51.42 -4.30
CA GLU A 8 91.63 50.38 -3.54
C GLU A 8 90.60 49.54 -2.76
N ALA A 9 90.90 48.27 -2.48
CA ALA A 9 89.96 47.38 -1.76
C ALA A 9 89.62 47.89 -0.34
N SER A 10 90.48 48.76 0.22
CA SER A 10 90.26 49.47 1.48
C SER A 10 89.29 50.64 1.39
N ASP A 11 88.96 51.11 0.18
CA ASP A 11 87.98 52.19 -0.05
C ASP A 11 86.54 51.66 -0.12
N ILE A 12 86.36 50.34 0.02
CA ILE A 12 85.07 49.65 0.10
C ILE A 12 84.90 49.17 1.55
N ASP A 13 84.80 50.09 2.49
CA ASP A 13 84.59 49.81 3.92
C ASP A 13 83.13 49.95 4.36
N SER A 14 82.28 50.48 3.47
CA SER A 14 80.86 50.76 3.72
C SER A 14 79.97 49.97 2.75
N ASP A 15 78.85 49.45 3.26
CA ASP A 15 77.78 48.82 2.48
C ASP A 15 76.89 49.86 1.77
N ASP A 16 76.98 51.13 2.17
CA ASP A 16 76.28 52.24 1.56
C ASP A 16 76.83 52.65 0.18
N ILE A 17 75.99 52.59 -0.84
CA ILE A 17 76.22 53.16 -2.17
C ILE A 17 75.62 54.55 -2.22
N ASP A 18 76.46 55.56 -2.44
CA ASP A 18 76.00 56.92 -2.67
C ASP A 18 75.66 57.15 -4.15
N LEU A 19 74.37 57.22 -4.48
CA LEU A 19 73.88 57.49 -5.83
C LEU A 19 73.58 58.98 -5.95
N ARG A 20 74.24 59.67 -6.88
CA ARG A 20 74.00 61.09 -7.17
C ARG A 20 73.45 61.26 -8.57
N PHE A 21 72.31 61.92 -8.68
CA PHE A 21 71.61 62.14 -9.93
C PHE A 21 71.11 63.57 -9.97
N GLU A 22 71.39 64.27 -11.07
CA GLU A 22 70.88 65.61 -11.30
C GLU A 22 69.82 65.56 -12.40
N VAL A 23 68.59 65.96 -12.05
CA VAL A 23 67.48 66.08 -12.99
C VAL A 23 66.99 67.52 -12.95
N ASP A 24 67.00 68.20 -14.09
CA ASP A 24 66.59 69.61 -14.24
C ASP A 24 67.27 70.57 -13.24
N GLY A 25 68.55 70.35 -12.95
CA GLY A 25 69.32 71.19 -12.02
C GLY A 25 69.10 70.90 -10.55
N VAL A 26 68.34 69.84 -10.21
CA VAL A 26 68.05 69.42 -8.83
C VAL A 26 68.74 68.09 -8.54
N GLU A 27 69.51 68.05 -7.44
CA GLU A 27 70.10 66.82 -6.92
C GLU A 27 68.99 65.93 -6.34
N THR A 28 68.79 64.78 -6.97
CA THR A 28 67.79 63.76 -6.62
C THR A 28 68.44 62.45 -6.16
N GLY A 29 69.76 62.46 -5.97
CA GLY A 29 70.51 61.34 -5.45
C GLY A 29 70.10 60.91 -4.03
N THR A 30 70.40 59.66 -3.72
CA THR A 30 70.16 59.05 -2.41
C THR A 30 71.26 58.05 -2.10
N THR A 31 71.45 57.77 -0.81
CA THR A 31 72.37 56.73 -0.34
C THR A 31 71.56 55.47 -0.07
N VAL A 32 72.00 54.35 -0.61
CA VAL A 32 71.30 53.04 -0.57
C VAL A 32 72.22 52.03 0.11
N SER A 33 71.73 51.30 1.12
CA SER A 33 72.57 50.50 2.01
C SER A 33 72.96 49.11 1.51
N ILE A 34 72.44 48.52 0.43
CA ILE A 34 72.63 47.09 0.09
C ILE A 34 72.20 46.11 1.19
N VAL A 35 72.82 46.09 2.39
CA VAL A 35 72.50 45.19 3.49
C VAL A 35 71.07 45.40 3.97
N ASP A 36 70.64 46.65 4.17
CA ASP A 36 69.27 46.94 4.59
C ASP A 36 68.26 46.57 3.49
N GLU A 37 68.53 46.91 2.23
CA GLU A 37 67.67 46.56 1.11
C GLU A 37 67.62 45.05 0.86
N CYS A 38 68.74 44.34 0.98
CA CYS A 38 68.80 42.88 0.92
C CYS A 38 68.08 42.25 2.11
N GLY A 39 68.20 42.82 3.31
CA GLY A 39 67.46 42.40 4.49
C GLY A 39 65.95 42.56 4.31
N HIS A 40 65.52 43.71 3.77
CA HIS A 40 64.12 43.97 3.46
C HIS A 40 63.59 43.02 2.36
N ALA A 41 64.38 42.80 1.31
CA ALA A 41 64.05 41.84 0.26
C ALA A 41 63.93 40.41 0.80
N ALA A 42 64.84 39.98 1.69
CA ALA A 42 64.78 38.67 2.31
C ALA A 42 63.53 38.49 3.19
N GLN A 43 63.12 39.53 3.93
CA GLN A 43 61.89 39.52 4.72
C GLN A 43 60.64 39.38 3.82
N ILE A 44 60.58 40.15 2.73
CA ILE A 44 59.49 40.05 1.76
C ILE A 44 59.43 38.66 1.13
N ILE A 45 60.58 38.12 0.70
CA ILE A 45 60.66 36.78 0.11
C ILE A 45 60.15 35.73 1.10
N THR A 46 60.56 35.83 2.37
CA THR A 46 60.12 34.89 3.42
C THR A 46 58.60 34.96 3.63
N ALA A 47 58.03 36.17 3.74
CA ALA A 47 56.59 36.34 3.89
C ALA A 47 55.79 35.80 2.69
N LEU A 48 56.30 35.97 1.47
CA LEU A 48 55.69 35.42 0.25
C LEU A 48 55.77 33.89 0.22
N LEU A 49 56.85 33.28 0.70
CA LEU A 49 56.99 31.83 0.81
C LEU A 49 55.99 31.25 1.82
N ASP A 50 55.85 31.87 3.00
CA ASP A 50 54.88 31.45 4.02
C ASP A 50 53.44 31.51 3.48
N GLU A 51 53.08 32.58 2.76
CA GLU A 51 51.76 32.73 2.16
C GLU A 51 51.53 31.70 1.04
N LEU A 52 52.54 31.40 0.22
CA LEU A 52 52.46 30.34 -0.80
C LEU A 52 52.24 28.96 -0.17
N GLU A 53 52.91 28.65 0.94
CA GLU A 53 52.71 27.40 1.66
C GLU A 53 51.31 27.32 2.25
N HIS A 54 50.80 28.43 2.81
CA HIS A 54 49.43 28.53 3.28
C HIS A 54 48.40 28.29 2.15
N TYR A 55 48.60 28.91 0.98
CA TYR A 55 47.72 28.69 -0.18
C TYR A 55 47.73 27.24 -0.66
N LYS A 56 48.90 26.61 -0.71
CA LYS A 56 49.04 25.20 -1.10
C LYS A 56 48.31 24.27 -0.13
N SER A 57 48.48 24.48 1.18
CA SER A 57 47.76 23.72 2.22
C SER A 57 46.24 23.87 2.09
N ARG A 58 45.76 25.09 1.78
CA ARG A 58 44.34 25.34 1.54
C ARG A 58 43.83 24.63 0.28
N GLU A 59 44.60 24.64 -0.79
CA GLU A 59 44.25 23.95 -2.03
C GLU A 59 44.12 22.43 -1.83
N GLU A 60 45.04 21.82 -1.08
CA GLU A 60 44.99 20.40 -0.72
C GLU A 60 43.72 20.08 0.09
N ARG A 61 43.37 20.93 1.06
CA ARG A 61 42.13 20.79 1.84
C ARG A 61 40.87 20.90 0.98
N VAL A 62 40.84 21.86 0.06
CA VAL A 62 39.70 22.04 -0.87
C VAL A 62 39.56 20.82 -1.77
N THR A 63 40.68 20.32 -2.30
CA THR A 63 40.71 19.12 -3.15
C THR A 63 40.14 17.92 -2.41
N LYS A 64 40.58 17.70 -1.16
CA LYS A 64 40.03 16.63 -0.32
C LYS A 64 38.53 16.80 -0.08
N LEU A 65 38.09 18.02 0.25
CA LEU A 65 36.67 18.29 0.50
C LEU A 65 35.81 18.03 -0.74
N VAL A 66 36.29 18.39 -1.94
CA VAL A 66 35.60 18.13 -3.21
C VAL A 66 35.49 16.62 -3.47
N LEU A 67 36.56 15.85 -3.23
CA LEU A 67 36.53 14.40 -3.37
C LEU A 67 35.55 13.76 -2.39
N ASP A 68 35.64 14.11 -1.10
CA ASP A 68 34.75 13.59 -0.06
C ASP A 68 33.28 13.94 -0.38
N ASN A 69 33.00 15.17 -0.83
CA ASN A 69 31.66 15.59 -1.24
C ASN A 69 31.15 14.81 -2.45
N SER A 70 31.99 14.61 -3.47
CA SER A 70 31.67 13.82 -4.66
C SER A 70 31.28 12.37 -4.30
N THR A 71 32.08 11.71 -3.45
CA THR A 71 31.76 10.34 -3.00
C THR A 71 30.46 10.27 -2.20
N SER A 72 30.16 11.29 -1.39
CA SER A 72 28.89 11.41 -0.67
C SER A 72 27.71 11.57 -1.63
N TRP A 73 27.84 12.40 -2.67
CA TRP A 73 26.80 12.57 -3.68
C TRP A 73 26.53 11.28 -4.45
N ASP A 74 27.57 10.54 -4.86
CA ASP A 74 27.42 9.24 -5.51
C ASP A 74 26.65 8.24 -4.64
N ALA A 75 26.94 8.21 -3.34
CA ALA A 75 26.24 7.34 -2.40
C ALA A 75 24.76 7.73 -2.24
N LEU A 76 24.46 9.03 -2.18
CA LEU A 76 23.09 9.54 -2.13
C LEU A 76 22.33 9.23 -3.41
N TYR A 77 22.96 9.38 -4.57
CA TYR A 77 22.35 9.10 -5.87
C TYR A 77 21.97 7.62 -5.99
N LYS A 78 22.85 6.70 -5.58
CA LYS A 78 22.54 5.25 -5.55
C LYS A 78 21.34 4.93 -4.66
N LYS A 79 21.25 5.57 -3.48
CA LYS A 79 20.10 5.39 -2.58
C LYS A 79 18.81 5.92 -3.20
N LEU A 80 18.87 7.07 -3.86
CA LEU A 80 17.73 7.67 -4.57
C LEU A 80 17.24 6.75 -5.68
N GLU A 81 18.16 6.22 -6.49
CA GLU A 81 17.83 5.33 -7.60
C GLU A 81 17.18 4.02 -7.10
N ALA A 82 17.71 3.45 -6.01
CA ALA A 82 17.12 2.27 -5.38
C ALA A 82 15.73 2.55 -4.75
N ALA A 83 15.53 3.72 -4.15
CA ALA A 83 14.22 4.15 -3.66
C ALA A 83 13.21 4.34 -4.81
N ASN A 84 13.63 4.96 -5.91
CA ASN A 84 12.79 5.16 -7.08
C ASN A 84 12.38 3.83 -7.74
N ARG A 85 13.32 2.88 -7.84
CA ARG A 85 13.01 1.52 -8.32
C ARG A 85 11.96 0.82 -7.46
N ARG A 86 12.11 0.87 -6.14
CA ARG A 86 11.13 0.31 -5.21
C ARG A 86 9.76 0.99 -5.31
N SER A 87 9.72 2.31 -5.51
CA SER A 87 8.45 3.02 -5.74
C SER A 87 7.76 2.52 -7.01
N ALA A 88 8.51 2.39 -8.11
CA ALA A 88 7.97 1.89 -9.38
C ALA A 88 7.55 0.42 -9.34
N GLU A 89 8.14 -0.39 -8.45
CA GLU A 89 7.66 -1.75 -8.15
C GLU A 89 6.35 -1.71 -7.38
N LEU A 90 6.26 -0.93 -6.30
CA LEU A 90 5.04 -0.77 -5.52
C LEU A 90 3.88 -0.22 -6.34
N ASP A 91 4.12 0.73 -7.24
CA ASP A 91 3.08 1.27 -8.13
C ASP A 91 2.52 0.19 -9.07
N ARG A 92 3.38 -0.70 -9.58
CA ARG A 92 2.96 -1.84 -10.40
C ARG A 92 2.15 -2.84 -9.59
N ASP A 93 2.61 -3.18 -8.39
CA ASP A 93 1.91 -4.13 -7.53
C ASP A 93 0.54 -3.57 -7.11
N CYS A 94 0.46 -2.30 -6.71
CA CYS A 94 -0.79 -1.60 -6.42
C CYS A 94 -1.76 -1.67 -7.60
N TRP A 95 -1.27 -1.39 -8.82
CA TRP A 95 -2.08 -1.49 -10.02
C TRP A 95 -2.61 -2.91 -10.25
N THR A 96 -1.76 -3.94 -10.07
CA THR A 96 -2.19 -5.33 -10.19
C THR A 96 -3.24 -5.68 -9.14
N TYR A 97 -3.02 -5.33 -7.87
CA TYR A 97 -3.98 -5.57 -6.80
C TYR A 97 -5.32 -4.89 -7.08
N GLU A 98 -5.32 -3.62 -7.48
CA GLU A 98 -6.54 -2.89 -7.81
C GLU A 98 -7.34 -3.58 -8.91
N ASN A 99 -6.69 -4.04 -9.98
CA ASN A 99 -7.37 -4.77 -11.04
C ASN A 99 -7.90 -6.13 -10.58
N THR A 100 -7.14 -6.88 -9.80
CA THR A 100 -7.62 -8.16 -9.27
C THR A 100 -8.85 -7.97 -8.39
N VAL A 101 -8.88 -6.92 -7.55
CA VAL A 101 -10.03 -6.59 -6.72
C VAL A 101 -11.24 -6.22 -7.58
N LYS A 102 -11.06 -5.41 -8.63
CA LYS A 102 -12.15 -5.07 -9.57
C LYS A 102 -12.73 -6.32 -10.23
N THR A 103 -11.88 -7.20 -10.77
CA THR A 103 -12.34 -8.45 -11.40
C THR A 103 -13.06 -9.38 -10.41
N LEU A 104 -12.55 -9.49 -9.18
CA LEU A 104 -13.21 -10.29 -8.15
C LEU A 104 -14.57 -9.71 -7.74
N LEU A 105 -14.69 -8.38 -7.68
CA LEU A 105 -15.93 -7.69 -7.39
C LEU A 105 -16.97 -7.95 -8.49
N GLU A 106 -16.62 -7.73 -9.75
CA GLU A 106 -17.51 -8.00 -10.90
C GLU A 106 -17.98 -9.46 -10.92
N ARG A 107 -17.08 -10.40 -10.61
CA ARG A 107 -17.43 -11.83 -10.51
C ARG A 107 -18.37 -12.12 -9.34
N ALA A 108 -18.18 -11.46 -8.19
CA ALA A 108 -19.06 -11.61 -7.04
C ALA A 108 -20.48 -11.07 -7.35
N GLU A 109 -20.57 -9.90 -7.98
CA GLU A 109 -21.85 -9.32 -8.41
C GLU A 109 -22.59 -10.23 -9.41
N SER A 110 -21.85 -10.80 -10.38
CA SER A 110 -22.40 -11.76 -11.34
C SER A 110 -22.91 -13.04 -10.65
N ALA A 111 -22.14 -13.57 -9.69
CA ALA A 111 -22.53 -14.74 -8.92
C ALA A 111 -23.76 -14.47 -8.05
N GLU A 112 -23.84 -13.30 -7.42
CA GLU A 112 -25.00 -12.88 -6.64
C GLU A 112 -26.24 -12.83 -7.52
N SER A 113 -26.16 -12.19 -8.69
CA SER A 113 -27.25 -12.15 -9.67
C SER A 113 -27.71 -13.56 -10.07
N ALA A 114 -26.77 -14.46 -10.41
CA ALA A 114 -27.09 -15.85 -10.75
C ALA A 114 -27.79 -16.60 -9.60
N CYS A 115 -27.34 -16.40 -8.35
CA CYS A 115 -28.00 -16.96 -7.16
C CYS A 115 -29.41 -16.40 -6.96
N THR A 116 -29.61 -15.09 -7.13
CA THR A 116 -30.95 -14.49 -7.01
C THR A 116 -31.93 -15.05 -8.07
N GLU A 117 -31.45 -15.29 -9.29
CA GLU A 117 -32.26 -15.85 -10.36
C GLU A 117 -32.56 -17.34 -10.12
N ALA A 118 -31.57 -18.12 -9.70
CA ALA A 118 -31.80 -19.51 -9.31
C ALA A 118 -32.84 -19.62 -8.19
N ALA A 119 -32.78 -18.74 -7.19
CA ALA A 119 -33.78 -18.68 -6.12
C ALA A 119 -35.18 -18.33 -6.64
N ARG A 120 -35.30 -17.46 -7.65
CA ARG A 120 -36.59 -17.19 -8.32
C ARG A 120 -37.15 -18.42 -9.03
N ILE A 121 -36.30 -19.13 -9.79
CA ILE A 121 -36.69 -20.32 -10.54
C ILE A 121 -37.16 -21.43 -9.60
N LEU A 122 -36.47 -21.65 -8.48
CA LEU A 122 -36.90 -22.64 -7.48
C LEU A 122 -38.28 -22.29 -6.90
N LYS A 123 -38.49 -21.04 -6.47
CA LYS A 123 -39.77 -20.58 -5.94
C LYS A 123 -40.92 -20.74 -6.95
N SER A 124 -40.66 -20.46 -8.23
CA SER A 124 -41.69 -20.66 -9.27
C SER A 124 -41.95 -22.14 -9.54
N GLY A 125 -40.90 -22.97 -9.57
CA GLY A 125 -41.00 -24.42 -9.72
C GLY A 125 -41.77 -25.10 -8.58
N GLU A 126 -41.49 -24.73 -7.33
CA GLU A 126 -42.24 -25.20 -6.15
C GLU A 126 -43.72 -24.86 -6.25
N ARG A 127 -44.06 -23.61 -6.61
CA ARG A 127 -45.45 -23.19 -6.83
C ARG A 127 -46.11 -24.03 -7.93
N MET A 128 -45.42 -24.25 -9.05
CA MET A 128 -45.96 -25.08 -10.14
C MET A 128 -46.19 -26.53 -9.72
N ALA A 129 -45.26 -27.12 -8.95
CA ALA A 129 -45.38 -28.48 -8.45
C ALA A 129 -46.57 -28.62 -7.48
N LEU A 130 -46.73 -27.67 -6.56
CA LEU A 130 -47.87 -27.61 -5.65
C LEU A 130 -49.20 -27.48 -6.42
N THR A 131 -49.27 -26.55 -7.39
CA THR A 131 -50.47 -26.39 -8.23
C THR A 131 -50.83 -27.69 -8.96
N ARG A 132 -49.84 -28.40 -9.52
CA ARG A 132 -50.08 -29.70 -10.16
C ARG A 132 -50.61 -30.75 -9.18
N ALA A 133 -49.99 -30.85 -8.00
CA ALA A 133 -50.42 -31.81 -6.98
C ALA A 133 -51.85 -31.52 -6.51
N VAL A 134 -52.20 -30.25 -6.27
CA VAL A 134 -53.57 -29.84 -5.90
C VAL A 134 -54.56 -30.21 -7.01
N ASN A 135 -54.25 -29.91 -8.28
CA ASN A 135 -55.13 -30.26 -9.39
C ASN A 135 -55.36 -31.77 -9.50
N ILE A 136 -54.33 -32.59 -9.29
CA ILE A 136 -54.47 -34.06 -9.27
C ILE A 136 -55.40 -34.48 -8.12
N LEU A 137 -55.18 -33.97 -6.91
CA LEU A 137 -56.03 -34.30 -5.75
C LEU A 137 -57.48 -33.88 -5.95
N LEU A 138 -57.73 -32.70 -6.54
CA LEU A 138 -59.08 -32.25 -6.87
C LEU A 138 -59.75 -33.16 -7.91
N SER A 139 -59.02 -33.56 -8.96
CA SER A 139 -59.56 -34.48 -9.97
C SER A 139 -59.88 -35.87 -9.41
N VAL A 140 -59.12 -36.35 -8.41
CA VAL A 140 -59.43 -37.60 -7.70
C VAL A 140 -60.61 -37.42 -6.73
N GLY A 141 -60.78 -36.22 -6.18
CA GLY A 141 -61.86 -35.88 -5.24
C GLY A 141 -63.24 -35.70 -5.89
N GLU A 142 -63.32 -35.45 -7.19
CA GLU A 142 -64.61 -35.34 -7.91
C GLU A 142 -65.26 -36.72 -8.16
N ASP A 143 -64.48 -37.81 -8.21
CA ASP A 143 -64.98 -39.19 -8.28
C ASP A 143 -65.14 -39.83 -6.88
N ALA A 144 -64.62 -39.19 -5.83
CA ALA A 144 -64.85 -39.62 -4.46
C ALA A 144 -66.21 -39.09 -4.00
N ALA A 145 -67.25 -39.94 -4.13
CA ALA A 145 -68.52 -39.75 -3.45
C ALA A 145 -68.26 -39.28 -2.00
N PRO A 146 -69.02 -38.31 -1.46
CA PRO A 146 -68.85 -37.89 -0.08
C PRO A 146 -68.88 -39.15 0.77
N TYR A 147 -67.78 -39.47 1.47
CA TYR A 147 -67.72 -40.61 2.38
C TYR A 147 -68.71 -40.35 3.51
N ARG A 148 -69.95 -40.70 3.24
CA ARG A 148 -71.09 -40.65 4.13
C ARG A 148 -71.49 -42.10 4.24
N TYR A 149 -70.90 -42.80 5.21
CA TYR A 149 -71.50 -44.03 5.70
C TYR A 149 -72.53 -43.61 6.75
N PRO A 150 -73.83 -43.45 6.44
CA PRO A 150 -74.82 -43.46 7.51
C PRO A 150 -74.80 -44.87 8.09
N VAL A 151 -74.05 -45.07 9.18
CA VAL A 151 -74.17 -46.28 9.97
C VAL A 151 -75.58 -46.27 10.55
N VAL A 152 -76.46 -47.09 9.99
CA VAL A 152 -77.80 -47.30 10.55
C VAL A 152 -77.61 -48.25 11.73
N LEU A 153 -77.67 -47.70 12.94
CA LEU A 153 -77.63 -48.50 14.15
C LEU A 153 -78.94 -49.31 14.29
N PRO A 154 -78.89 -50.52 14.85
CA PRO A 154 -80.09 -51.31 15.14
C PRO A 154 -81.00 -50.62 16.16
N GLU A 155 -82.28 -51.01 16.19
CA GLU A 155 -83.22 -50.43 17.15
C GLU A 155 -82.78 -50.70 18.60
N PRO A 156 -82.87 -49.69 19.49
CA PRO A 156 -82.60 -49.86 20.91
C PRO A 156 -83.47 -50.94 21.54
N LEU A 157 -82.91 -51.64 22.55
CA LEU A 157 -83.62 -52.68 23.29
C LEU A 157 -84.81 -52.17 24.13
N GLY A 158 -85.15 -50.88 24.05
CA GLY A 158 -86.21 -50.26 24.84
C GLY A 158 -85.92 -50.18 26.35
N PHE A 159 -84.71 -50.55 26.78
CA PHE A 159 -84.30 -50.51 28.17
C PHE A 159 -83.89 -49.08 28.56
N LYS A 160 -84.47 -48.55 29.64
CA LYS A 160 -84.13 -47.22 30.17
C LYS A 160 -83.24 -47.35 31.41
N PRO A 161 -81.90 -47.38 31.25
CA PRO A 161 -81.00 -47.32 32.38
C PRO A 161 -81.07 -45.93 33.04
N PRO A 162 -80.58 -45.78 34.29
CA PRO A 162 -80.54 -44.50 35.01
C PRO A 162 -79.79 -43.38 34.27
N SER A 163 -78.97 -43.70 33.27
CA SER A 163 -78.26 -42.74 32.41
C SER A 163 -79.14 -42.09 31.34
N GLY A 164 -80.35 -42.61 31.09
CA GLY A 164 -81.29 -42.09 30.09
C GLY A 164 -80.89 -42.29 28.63
N ARG A 165 -79.79 -43.02 28.36
CA ARG A 165 -79.33 -43.33 27.00
C ARG A 165 -79.87 -44.66 26.52
N ASP A 166 -80.14 -44.73 25.22
CA ASP A 166 -80.54 -45.96 24.56
C ASP A 166 -79.46 -47.03 24.65
N VAL A 167 -79.88 -48.25 24.96
CA VAL A 167 -78.98 -49.40 25.12
C VAL A 167 -79.07 -50.29 23.89
N LEU A 168 -77.90 -50.58 23.32
CA LEU A 168 -77.72 -51.47 22.16
C LEU A 168 -76.84 -52.66 22.55
N LEU A 169 -77.07 -53.80 21.89
CA LEU A 169 -76.21 -54.96 22.02
C LEU A 169 -74.88 -54.69 21.33
N LYS A 170 -73.77 -54.89 22.05
CA LYS A 170 -72.40 -54.70 21.53
C LYS A 170 -72.18 -55.48 20.23
N ASN A 171 -72.65 -56.72 20.16
CA ASN A 171 -72.48 -57.56 18.97
C ASN A 171 -73.22 -57.01 17.74
N ASP A 172 -74.41 -56.47 17.94
CA ASP A 172 -75.23 -55.94 16.83
C ASP A 172 -74.67 -54.62 16.31
N VAL A 173 -74.12 -53.78 17.20
CA VAL A 173 -73.39 -52.56 16.81
C VAL A 173 -72.11 -52.89 16.06
N ILE A 174 -71.34 -53.88 16.53
CA ILE A 174 -70.14 -54.34 15.83
C ILE A 174 -70.49 -54.90 14.46
N ALA A 175 -71.56 -55.71 14.36
CA ALA A 175 -72.02 -56.24 13.10
C ALA A 175 -72.46 -55.12 12.13
N ALA A 176 -73.21 -54.14 12.61
CA ALA A 176 -73.61 -52.98 11.82
C ALA A 176 -72.40 -52.19 11.31
N LEU A 177 -71.42 -51.92 12.18
CA LEU A 177 -70.18 -51.22 11.82
C LEU A 177 -69.35 -52.01 10.80
N MET A 178 -69.15 -53.31 11.00
CA MET A 178 -68.45 -54.17 10.03
C MET A 178 -69.19 -54.24 8.70
N SER A 179 -70.53 -54.33 8.72
CA SER A 179 -71.35 -54.33 7.49
C SER A 179 -71.25 -53.01 6.72
N ALA A 180 -71.02 -51.90 7.44
CA ALA A 180 -70.76 -50.59 6.86
C ALA A 180 -69.28 -50.40 6.44
N GLY A 181 -68.45 -51.43 6.54
CA GLY A 181 -67.04 -51.39 6.15
C GLY A 181 -66.12 -50.71 7.16
N VAL A 182 -66.59 -50.44 8.38
CA VAL A 182 -65.77 -49.89 9.47
C VAL A 182 -65.06 -51.04 10.19
N PRO A 183 -63.71 -51.09 10.18
CA PRO A 183 -62.97 -52.13 10.87
C PRO A 183 -63.10 -51.95 12.40
N VAL A 184 -63.51 -53.01 13.11
CA VAL A 184 -63.63 -53.03 14.58
C VAL A 184 -62.85 -54.22 15.13
N GLU A 185 -61.92 -53.99 16.06
CA GLU A 185 -61.17 -55.06 16.73
C GLU A 185 -62.09 -55.85 17.67
N ARG A 186 -62.11 -57.17 17.55
CA ARG A 186 -62.89 -58.04 18.46
C ARG A 186 -62.14 -58.19 19.78
N GLY A 187 -62.39 -57.26 20.69
CA GLY A 187 -62.02 -57.34 22.11
C GLY A 187 -63.11 -57.96 22.98
#